data_AF-A0A822GCN4-F1
#
_entry.id   AF-A0A822GCN4-F1
#
_cell.length_a   1.000
_cell.length_b   1.000
_cell.length_c   1.000
_cell.angle_alpha   90.00
_cell.angle_beta   90.00
_cell.angle_gamma   90.00
#
_symmetry.space_group_name_H-M   'P 1'
#
loop_
_entity.id
_entity.type
_entity.pdbx_description
1 polymer ?
#
loop_
_entity_poly.entity_id
_entity_poly.type
_entity_poly.pdbx_seq_one_letter_code
_entity_poly.pdbx_strand_id
1 'polypeptide(L)'
;MNGYRHFDNEIDLNIRNSAAILPITDIEESYQLEFNPQISIYSSNKFKIFFLHRTLLERCLLFLTCLLLIILIILIIIYYSHTKENLKNSICLSSSCIQVSYEISSGMNQSIDPCNDFYQFVCGQWIKKNFIPKGHSSWSILDELTQK
;
A
#
# COMPACT_ATOMS: atom_id res chain seq x y z
N MET A 1 -7.95 -5.37 -15.18
CA MET A 1 -7.50 -6.48 -16.04
C MET A 1 -5.98 -6.47 -16.08
N ASN A 2 -5.38 -7.61 -15.75
CA ASN A 2 -3.95 -7.85 -15.55
C ASN A 2 -3.12 -7.68 -16.83
N GLY A 3 -1.82 -7.43 -16.66
CA GLY A 3 -0.85 -7.50 -17.75
C GLY A 3 0.58 -7.68 -17.23
N TYR A 4 0.88 -8.83 -16.63
CA TYR A 4 2.26 -9.29 -16.42
C TYR A 4 2.85 -9.68 -17.78
N ARG A 5 4.09 -9.27 -18.08
CA ARG A 5 4.82 -9.73 -19.26
C ARG A 5 5.80 -10.84 -18.89
N HIS A 6 5.62 -11.95 -19.59
CA HIS A 6 6.33 -13.22 -19.56
C HIS A 6 7.67 -13.11 -20.30
N PHE A 7 8.60 -13.99 -19.89
CA PHE A 7 9.97 -14.20 -20.37
C PHE A 7 9.94 -14.98 -21.68
N ASP A 8 10.78 -14.62 -22.65
CA ASP A 8 11.18 -15.54 -23.72
C ASP A 8 12.72 -15.61 -23.77
N ASN A 9 13.20 -16.85 -23.64
CA ASN A 9 14.57 -17.27 -23.86
C ASN A 9 14.77 -17.53 -25.35
N GLU A 10 15.89 -17.09 -25.91
CA GLU A 10 16.44 -17.75 -27.09
C GLU A 10 17.96 -17.84 -26.96
N ILE A 11 18.41 -19.04 -26.60
CA ILE A 11 19.78 -19.52 -26.72
C ILE A 11 19.89 -19.98 -28.16
N ASP A 12 20.88 -19.47 -28.90
CA ASP A 12 21.35 -20.19 -30.08
C ASP A 12 22.85 -20.42 -30.03
N LEU A 13 23.18 -21.67 -30.33
CA LEU A 13 24.48 -22.32 -30.23
C LEU A 13 25.29 -22.06 -31.50
N ASN A 14 26.59 -22.38 -31.39
CA ASN A 14 27.40 -22.97 -32.47
C ASN A 14 28.12 -22.01 -33.45
N ILE A 15 29.36 -21.64 -33.13
CA ILE A 15 30.43 -21.67 -34.16
C ILE A 15 31.65 -22.39 -33.57
N ARG A 16 32.03 -23.44 -34.30
CA ARG A 16 33.05 -24.45 -34.02
C ARG A 16 34.35 -24.15 -34.77
N ASN A 17 35.47 -24.53 -34.14
CA ASN A 17 36.72 -25.05 -34.74
C ASN A 17 37.79 -24.09 -35.32
N SER A 18 38.96 -24.04 -34.65
CA SER A 18 40.34 -24.12 -35.21
C SER A 18 41.32 -24.10 -34.03
N ALA A 19 41.77 -25.26 -33.53
CA ALA A 19 43.00 -25.97 -33.92
C ALA A 19 44.31 -25.30 -33.43
N ALA A 20 44.85 -25.81 -32.32
CA ALA A 20 46.29 -26.02 -32.10
C ALA A 20 46.47 -27.00 -30.93
N ILE A 21 46.74 -28.26 -31.26
CA ILE A 21 47.21 -29.29 -30.32
C ILE A 21 48.72 -29.08 -30.18
N LEU A 22 49.19 -28.79 -28.97
CA LEU A 22 50.62 -28.86 -28.63
C LEU A 22 50.89 -30.14 -27.83
N PRO A 23 52.05 -30.79 -28.04
CA PRO A 23 52.35 -32.09 -27.48
C PRO A 23 52.54 -32.00 -25.96
N ILE A 24 51.99 -33.00 -25.27
CA ILE A 24 52.20 -33.26 -23.85
C ILE A 24 53.65 -33.76 -23.72
N THR A 25 54.51 -32.98 -23.07
CA THR A 25 55.77 -33.49 -22.54
C THR A 25 55.65 -33.56 -21.02
N ASP A 26 55.81 -34.77 -20.53
CA ASP A 26 55.67 -35.20 -19.15
C ASP A 26 56.61 -34.44 -18.21
N ILE A 27 56.04 -33.76 -17.21
CA ILE A 27 56.74 -33.46 -15.96
C ILE A 27 55.81 -33.91 -14.84
N GLU A 28 56.03 -35.17 -14.44
CA GLU A 28 55.51 -35.78 -13.24
C GLU A 28 56.24 -35.18 -12.03
N GLU A 29 55.69 -34.12 -11.44
CA GLU A 29 55.79 -33.91 -9.98
C GLU A 29 54.71 -32.93 -9.52
N SER A 30 53.68 -33.48 -8.89
CA SER A 30 52.58 -32.75 -8.27
C SER A 30 53.04 -32.05 -7.00
N TYR A 31 53.54 -30.81 -7.11
CA TYR A 31 53.53 -29.90 -5.97
C TYR A 31 52.10 -29.36 -5.82
N GLN A 32 51.32 -29.98 -4.93
CA GLN A 32 50.07 -29.43 -4.45
C GLN A 32 50.39 -28.12 -3.71
N LEU A 33 50.41 -27.00 -4.43
CA LEU A 33 50.24 -25.69 -3.83
C LEU A 33 48.80 -25.65 -3.32
N GLU A 34 48.61 -26.09 -2.09
CA GLU A 34 47.38 -25.93 -1.36
C GLU A 34 47.15 -24.42 -1.20
N PHE A 35 46.36 -23.87 -2.13
CA PHE A 35 45.88 -22.50 -2.06
C PHE A 35 44.93 -22.46 -0.87
N ASN A 36 45.44 -22.08 0.29
CA ASN A 36 44.62 -21.77 1.46
C ASN A 36 44.32 -20.26 1.42
N PRO A 37 43.23 -19.83 0.75
CA PRO A 37 42.85 -18.44 0.83
C PRO A 37 42.39 -18.17 2.26
N GLN A 38 43.24 -17.50 3.04
CA GLN A 38 42.77 -16.74 4.19
C GLN A 38 41.95 -15.59 3.64
N ILE A 39 40.67 -15.84 3.34
CA ILE A 39 39.72 -14.78 3.05
C ILE A 39 39.50 -14.07 4.39
N SER A 40 40.34 -13.10 4.69
CA SER A 40 40.00 -12.09 5.68
C SER A 40 38.75 -11.40 5.13
N ILE A 41 37.58 -11.78 5.63
CA ILE A 41 36.33 -11.07 5.40
C ILE A 41 36.49 -9.74 6.14
N TYR A 42 37.19 -8.81 5.51
CA TYR A 42 37.16 -7.43 5.94
C TYR A 42 35.72 -6.98 5.70
N SER A 43 34.95 -6.88 6.79
CA SER A 43 33.65 -6.23 6.83
C SER A 43 33.86 -4.76 6.49
N SER A 44 34.04 -4.51 5.20
CA SER A 44 34.01 -3.18 4.65
C SER A 44 32.59 -2.69 4.83
N ASN A 45 32.40 -1.81 5.80
CA ASN A 45 31.24 -0.93 5.80
C ASN A 45 31.26 -0.20 4.46
N LYS A 46 30.51 -0.70 3.46
CA LYS A 46 30.29 -0.03 2.17
C LYS A 46 29.90 1.43 2.40
N PHE A 47 29.19 1.70 3.49
CA PHE A 47 28.88 3.03 4.01
C PHE A 47 30.16 3.85 4.30
N LYS A 48 31.14 3.31 5.03
CA LYS A 48 32.39 4.01 5.38
C LYS A 48 33.22 4.34 4.13
N ILE A 49 33.35 3.41 3.18
CA ILE A 49 34.03 3.64 1.90
C ILE A 49 33.28 4.68 1.03
N PHE A 50 31.95 4.61 0.99
CA PHE A 50 31.10 5.58 0.31
C PHE A 50 31.28 7.01 0.87
N PHE A 51 31.52 7.17 2.18
CA PHE A 51 31.78 8.46 2.82
C PHE A 51 33.24 8.96 2.73
N LEU A 52 34.22 8.06 2.52
CA LEU A 52 35.65 8.38 2.44
C LEU A 52 36.06 9.04 1.10
N HIS A 53 35.33 8.78 0.03
CA HIS A 53 35.64 9.27 -1.33
C HIS A 53 34.95 10.61 -1.67
N ARG A 54 34.00 11.06 -0.85
CA ARG A 54 33.16 12.21 -1.17
C ARG A 54 33.76 13.52 -0.69
N THR A 55 33.76 14.53 -1.55
CA THR A 55 34.28 15.87 -1.21
C THR A 55 33.45 16.49 -0.08
N LEU A 56 34.03 17.46 0.65
CA LEU A 56 33.32 18.17 1.72
C LEU A 56 31.99 18.77 1.23
N LEU A 57 31.96 19.21 -0.03
CA LEU A 57 30.78 19.75 -0.69
C LEU A 57 29.67 18.71 -0.86
N GLU A 58 29.99 17.49 -1.31
CA GLU A 58 29.01 16.42 -1.45
C GLU A 58 28.43 15.98 -0.09
N ARG A 59 29.25 16.00 0.96
CA ARG A 59 28.78 15.69 2.32
C ARG A 59 27.78 16.74 2.80
N CYS A 60 28.09 18.03 2.62
CA CYS A 60 27.18 19.13 2.95
C CYS A 60 25.86 19.02 2.15
N LEU A 61 25.93 18.73 0.84
CA LEU A 61 24.75 18.54 0.01
C LEU A 61 23.88 17.39 0.52
N LEU A 62 24.46 16.23 0.85
CA LEU A 62 23.68 15.10 1.38
C LEU A 62 22.97 15.44 2.70
N PHE A 63 23.63 16.15 3.61
CA PHE A 63 23.00 16.61 4.85
C PHE A 63 21.88 17.60 4.59
N LEU A 64 22.08 18.58 3.70
CA LEU A 64 21.06 19.56 3.33
C LEU A 64 19.85 18.90 2.65
N THR A 65 20.09 17.95 1.73
CA THR A 65 19.01 17.21 1.08
C THR A 65 18.24 16.36 2.08
N CYS A 66 18.94 15.70 3.02
CA CYS A 66 18.30 14.91 4.05
C CYS A 66 17.45 15.79 4.98
N LEU A 67 17.99 16.93 5.40
CA LEU A 67 17.29 17.91 6.24
C LEU A 67 16.03 18.43 5.53
N LEU A 68 16.13 18.78 4.24
CA LEU A 68 14.99 19.25 3.45
C LEU A 68 13.91 18.18 3.29
N LEU A 69 14.30 16.91 3.06
CA LEU A 69 13.36 15.79 2.99
C LEU A 69 12.68 15.55 4.34
N ILE A 70 13.41 15.64 5.46
CA ILE A 70 12.84 15.49 6.79
C ILE A 70 11.81 16.59 7.06
N ILE A 71 12.13 17.85 6.72
CA ILE A 71 11.18 18.96 6.86
C ILE A 71 9.92 18.71 6.03
N LEU A 72 10.07 18.29 4.77
CA LEU A 72 8.94 17.98 3.90
C LEU A 72 8.03 16.91 4.51
N ILE A 73 8.61 15.82 5.03
CA ILE A 73 7.86 14.73 5.66
C ILE A 73 7.11 15.24 6.89
N ILE A 74 7.75 16.06 7.73
CA ILE A 74 7.10 16.66 8.91
C ILE A 74 5.91 17.52 8.51
N LEU A 75 6.04 18.36 7.48
CA LEU A 75 4.95 19.20 6.98
C LEU A 75 3.76 18.36 6.47
N ILE A 76 4.04 17.27 5.76
CA ILE A 76 3.02 16.33 5.28
C ILE A 76 2.28 15.69 6.46
N ILE A 77 3.00 15.25 7.50
CA ILE A 77 2.40 14.65 8.69
C ILE A 77 1.47 15.65 9.39
N ILE A 78 1.94 16.90 9.57
CA ILE A 78 1.15 17.97 10.18
C ILE A 78 -0.11 18.27 9.37
N TYR A 79 0.00 18.32 8.05
CA TYR A 79 -1.15 18.53 7.15
C TYR A 79 -2.22 17.44 7.32
N TYR A 80 -1.81 16.16 7.35
CA TYR A 80 -2.73 15.05 7.54
C TYR A 80 -3.32 14.99 8.95
N SER A 81 -2.52 15.30 9.99
CA SER A 81 -3.02 15.31 11.37
C SER A 81 -4.09 16.39 11.57
N HIS A 82 -3.84 17.59 11.07
CA HIS A 82 -4.78 18.71 11.15
C HIS A 82 -6.09 18.40 10.40
N THR A 83 -5.99 17.82 9.20
CA THR A 83 -7.18 17.43 8.42
C THR A 83 -7.98 16.34 9.12
N LYS A 84 -7.31 15.35 9.73
CA LYS A 84 -7.96 14.26 10.46
C LYS A 84 -8.65 14.76 11.74
N GLU A 85 -8.04 15.71 12.44
CA GLU A 85 -8.62 16.32 13.63
C GLU A 85 -9.86 17.14 13.27
N ASN A 86 -9.80 17.95 12.21
CA ASN A 86 -10.96 18.67 11.71
C ASN A 86 -12.11 17.74 11.31
N LEU A 87 -11.79 16.62 10.63
CA LEU A 87 -12.80 15.61 10.31
C LEU A 87 -13.42 15.05 11.60
N LYS A 88 -12.61 14.58 12.55
CA LYS A 88 -13.09 14.06 13.84
C LYS A 88 -13.94 15.05 14.63
N ASN A 89 -13.65 16.35 14.53
CA ASN A 89 -14.43 17.38 15.20
C ASN A 89 -15.76 17.67 14.48
N SER A 90 -15.83 17.41 13.18
CA SER A 90 -17.04 17.66 12.35
C SER A 90 -18.04 16.50 12.31
N ILE A 91 -17.59 15.27 12.59
CA ILE A 91 -18.45 14.07 12.54
C ILE A 91 -18.41 13.28 13.84
N CYS A 92 -19.56 12.78 14.27
CA CYS A 92 -19.62 11.87 15.42
C CYS A 92 -19.36 10.43 14.95
N LEU A 93 -18.39 9.77 15.60
CA LEU A 93 -18.01 8.38 15.31
C LEU A 93 -18.30 7.45 16.49
N SER A 94 -19.20 7.85 17.40
CA SER A 94 -19.69 6.96 18.44
C SER A 94 -20.48 5.81 17.82
N SER A 95 -20.49 4.64 18.48
CA SER A 95 -21.26 3.48 18.03
C SER A 95 -22.75 3.83 17.82
N SER A 96 -23.33 4.58 18.76
CA SER A 96 -24.72 5.04 18.68
C SER A 96 -24.97 5.96 17.47
N CYS A 97 -24.04 6.88 17.17
CA CYS A 97 -24.21 7.77 16.03
C CYS A 97 -24.15 7.00 14.70
N ILE A 98 -23.18 6.09 14.57
CA ILE A 98 -23.04 5.25 13.37
C ILE A 98 -24.31 4.42 13.17
N GLN A 99 -24.81 3.78 14.24
CA GLN A 99 -26.01 2.96 14.17
C GLN A 99 -27.23 3.77 13.72
N VAL A 100 -27.51 4.90 14.37
CA VAL A 100 -28.66 5.75 14.02
C VAL A 100 -28.53 6.31 12.61
N SER A 101 -27.32 6.74 12.21
CA SER A 101 -27.08 7.26 10.85
C SER A 101 -27.33 6.19 9.78
N TYR A 102 -26.97 4.94 10.07
CA TYR A 102 -27.21 3.80 9.18
C TYR A 102 -28.70 3.49 9.08
N GLU A 103 -29.41 3.42 10.22
CA GLU A 103 -30.86 3.17 10.24
C GLU A 103 -31.62 4.22 9.42
N ILE A 104 -31.34 5.52 9.64
CA ILE A 104 -31.93 6.63 8.87
C ILE A 104 -31.63 6.47 7.37
N SER A 105 -30.35 6.35 7.01
CA SER A 105 -29.91 6.27 5.61
C SER A 105 -30.50 5.05 4.89
N SER A 106 -30.67 3.93 5.61
CA SER A 106 -31.23 2.70 5.05
C SER A 106 -32.71 2.80 4.65
N GLY A 107 -33.44 3.76 5.23
CA GLY A 107 -34.84 4.08 4.92
C GLY A 107 -35.02 5.11 3.81
N MET A 108 -33.97 5.88 3.49
CA MET A 108 -34.00 6.95 2.51
C MET A 108 -33.95 6.44 1.06
N ASN A 109 -34.73 7.04 0.17
CA ASN A 109 -34.69 6.83 -1.27
C ASN A 109 -34.03 8.01 -1.99
N GLN A 110 -32.72 7.94 -2.18
CA GLN A 110 -31.92 9.01 -2.82
C GLN A 110 -32.20 9.19 -4.33
N SER A 111 -33.03 8.36 -4.95
CA SER A 111 -33.46 8.55 -6.33
C SER A 111 -34.59 9.58 -6.49
N ILE A 112 -35.19 10.02 -5.39
CA ILE A 112 -36.25 11.03 -5.37
C ILE A 112 -35.65 12.38 -5.01
N ASP A 113 -36.06 13.43 -5.71
CA ASP A 113 -35.68 14.79 -5.35
C ASP A 113 -36.46 15.22 -4.08
N PRO A 114 -35.77 15.56 -2.97
CA PRO A 114 -36.41 16.01 -1.74
C PRO A 114 -37.25 17.28 -1.90
N CYS A 115 -36.98 18.10 -2.92
CA CYS A 115 -37.78 19.30 -3.20
C CYS A 115 -39.15 18.97 -3.81
N ASN A 116 -39.29 17.80 -4.44
CA ASN A 116 -40.53 17.35 -5.07
C ASN A 116 -41.35 16.46 -4.13
N ASP A 117 -40.71 15.49 -3.48
CA ASP A 117 -41.37 14.61 -2.51
C ASP A 117 -40.41 14.22 -1.38
N PHE A 118 -40.39 15.06 -0.35
CA PHE A 118 -39.56 14.82 0.84
C PHE A 118 -39.96 13.53 1.58
N TYR A 119 -41.24 13.15 1.56
CA TYR A 119 -41.70 11.95 2.25
C TYR A 119 -41.15 10.69 1.59
N GLN A 120 -41.22 10.60 0.25
CA GLN A 120 -40.62 9.49 -0.48
C GLN A 120 -39.09 9.51 -0.42
N PHE A 121 -38.47 10.69 -0.40
CA PHE A 121 -37.02 10.79 -0.21
C PHE A 121 -36.57 10.22 1.15
N VAL A 122 -37.26 10.57 2.24
CA VAL A 122 -36.85 10.14 3.59
C VAL A 122 -37.30 8.71 3.93
N CYS A 123 -38.51 8.31 3.54
CA CYS A 123 -39.13 7.06 3.97
C CYS A 123 -39.28 6.01 2.86
N GLY A 124 -39.00 6.36 1.60
CA GLY A 124 -39.38 5.54 0.45
C GLY A 124 -38.78 4.14 0.43
N GLN A 125 -37.60 3.92 1.02
CA GLN A 125 -37.04 2.57 1.16
C GLN A 125 -37.55 1.85 2.40
N TRP A 126 -37.89 2.57 3.48
CA TRP A 126 -38.47 1.97 4.68
C TRP A 126 -39.83 1.33 4.36
N ILE A 127 -40.69 2.02 3.61
CA ILE A 127 -42.01 1.52 3.21
C ILE A 127 -41.90 0.27 2.32
N LYS A 128 -40.88 0.19 1.47
CA LYS A 128 -40.63 -1.00 0.62
C LYS A 128 -40.14 -2.22 1.41
N LYS A 129 -39.47 -1.99 2.55
CA LYS A 129 -38.93 -3.06 3.40
C LYS A 129 -39.92 -3.53 4.46
N ASN A 130 -40.82 -2.65 4.90
CA ASN A 130 -41.71 -2.90 6.05
C ASN A 130 -43.18 -2.92 5.61
N PHE A 131 -43.70 -4.12 5.41
CA PHE A 131 -45.12 -4.35 5.12
C PHE A 131 -45.94 -4.43 6.42
N ILE A 132 -47.21 -4.07 6.34
CA ILE A 132 -48.13 -4.12 7.49
C ILE A 132 -48.31 -5.58 7.94
N PRO A 133 -47.91 -5.94 9.18
CA PRO A 133 -48.10 -7.28 9.70
C PRO A 133 -49.58 -7.63 9.90
N LYS A 134 -49.89 -8.93 9.97
CA LYS A 134 -51.26 -9.39 10.23
C LYS A 134 -51.75 -8.87 11.58
N GLY A 135 -53.01 -8.43 11.63
CA GLY A 135 -53.63 -7.90 12.85
C GLY A 135 -53.39 -6.40 13.08
N HIS A 136 -52.61 -5.74 12.23
CA HIS A 136 -52.41 -4.30 12.25
C HIS A 136 -53.10 -3.63 11.06
N SER A 137 -53.65 -2.43 11.28
CA SER A 137 -54.19 -1.57 10.21
C SER A 137 -53.15 -0.57 9.68
N SER A 138 -52.10 -0.30 10.45
CA SER A 138 -50.98 0.57 10.10
C SER A 138 -49.68 -0.02 10.65
N TRP A 139 -48.57 0.33 10.02
CA TRP A 139 -47.25 -0.01 10.50
C TRP A 139 -46.32 1.18 10.36
N SER A 140 -45.69 1.55 11.47
CA SER A 140 -44.78 2.68 11.58
C SER A 140 -43.60 2.31 12.47
N ILE A 141 -42.58 3.16 12.48
CA ILE A 141 -41.43 3.01 13.39
C ILE A 141 -41.90 2.99 14.86
N LEU A 142 -42.96 3.73 15.21
CA LEU A 142 -43.51 3.71 16.56
C LEU A 142 -44.12 2.35 16.92
N ASP A 143 -44.81 1.71 15.98
CA ASP A 143 -45.37 0.37 16.18
C ASP A 143 -44.23 -0.65 16.40
N GLU A 144 -43.14 -0.54 15.62
CA GLU A 144 -41.96 -1.39 15.79
C GLU A 144 -41.30 -1.22 17.17
N LEU A 145 -41.17 0.01 17.65
CA LEU A 145 -40.58 0.31 18.96
C LEU A 145 -41.44 -0.13 20.14
N THR A 146 -42.76 -0.07 20.02
CA THR A 146 -43.69 -0.48 21.10
C THR A 146 -43.82 -1.99 21.24
N GLN A 147 -43.41 -2.76 20.23
CA GLN A 147 -43.42 -4.23 20.24
C GLN A 147 -42.09 -4.86 20.65
N LYS A 148 -41.05 -4.06 20.85
CA LYS A 148 -39.71 -4.50 21.22
C LYS A 148 -39.46 -4.39 22.71
#